data_AF-A0A0C3ERL0-F1
#
_entry.id   AF-A0A0C3ERL0-F1
#
_cell.length_a   1.000
_cell.length_b   1.000
_cell.length_c   1.000
_cell.angle_alpha   90.00
_cell.angle_beta   90.00
_cell.angle_gamma   90.00
#
_symmetry.space_group_name_H-M   'P 1'
#
loop_
_entity.id
_entity.type
_entity.pdbx_description
1 polymer ?
#
loop_
_entity_poly.entity_id
_entity_poly.type
_entity_poly.pdbx_seq_one_letter_code
_entity_poly.pdbx_strand_id
1 'polypeptide(L)'
;MYDDFNEILKLLEQYPGLPGAIGMEKAMMFVRLATRLKDEILLKQKLGHDPSKPPDVLPPNVRDFLGHAVQIPDEFVEGCWHAFGRTVWQRDVNGDSVGADAKLFKLYGLQNLLSTRTLFPPTRQCTNPDCTKQESLLRRKDEPRRIVLFTLGEGACPTYSVHLHCHGCNTNYHHDYSVKNDVRTYYKGVPDVIEVGDHQFAEREVLNLFAGLMLVSWTSATNGARVYNTCLSQPHNNTENWFSSDLRTEHVWDGFCLLSLLEDHARHESVLTVPHSGLQKNRLTEAMKARNVRIQQAGQEEYAHACKKCVRVWPPEDGKPAQKCSVLVIDGITIGHPCCGILHCAIALANNRHRYCPVHDAHHHVCCVEGCSDPVATSAEGDPPRMTCKEPDHSALEKRHKQRAEPTAEEVEESGIEGDTPCPGKPETGNRRIRALFGRRRTHNEQIMVRPCGIVVARQTFFGSETTPQTVDMIHTVFHVEHSMPNIIFYDNNCGLYRHLVAAGDDLYKTVGLPVDVFHWQCKHTSGKFKTYLTRLSLLNDILSTNKLTKPAIVA
;
A
#
# COMPACT_ATOMS: atom_id res chain seq x y z
N MET A 1 -21.13 33.84 20.33
CA MET A 1 -20.93 34.77 21.46
C MET A 1 -20.75 33.87 22.66
N TYR A 2 -19.55 33.84 23.26
CA TYR A 2 -19.27 33.00 24.43
C TYR A 2 -20.22 33.41 25.57
N ASP A 3 -20.67 32.45 26.38
CA ASP A 3 -21.44 32.79 27.57
C ASP A 3 -20.58 33.72 28.45
N ASP A 4 -21.11 34.88 28.83
CA ASP A 4 -20.42 35.79 29.75
C ASP A 4 -20.17 35.04 31.08
N PHE A 5 -19.04 35.27 31.74
CA PHE A 5 -18.72 34.62 33.01
C PHE A 5 -19.83 34.87 34.05
N ASN A 6 -20.44 36.07 34.04
CA ASN A 6 -21.57 36.38 34.91
C ASN A 6 -22.85 35.61 34.54
N GLU A 7 -23.05 35.27 33.26
CA GLU A 7 -24.17 34.45 32.80
C GLU A 7 -24.00 33.01 33.28
N ILE A 8 -22.80 32.43 33.10
CA ILE A 8 -22.48 31.08 33.60
C ILE A 8 -22.66 31.01 35.12
N LEU A 9 -22.15 32.00 35.87
CA LEU A 9 -22.28 32.01 37.33
C LEU A 9 -23.75 32.03 37.77
N LYS A 10 -24.58 32.87 37.13
CA LYS A 10 -26.03 32.91 37.37
C LYS A 10 -26.72 31.58 37.06
N LEU A 11 -26.27 30.85 36.03
CA LEU A 11 -26.82 29.53 35.70
C LEU A 11 -26.42 28.49 36.74
N LEU A 12 -25.19 28.53 37.25
CA LEU A 12 -24.73 27.64 38.32
C LEU A 12 -25.46 27.91 39.65
N GLU A 13 -25.75 29.17 39.98
CA GLU A 13 -26.46 29.58 41.20
C GLU A 13 -27.92 29.07 41.26
N GLN A 14 -28.51 28.69 40.13
CA GLN A 14 -29.84 28.05 40.09
C GLN A 14 -29.86 26.66 40.73
N TYR A 15 -28.68 26.05 40.94
CA TYR A 15 -28.51 24.72 41.53
C TYR A 15 -27.83 24.86 42.90
N PRO A 16 -28.57 24.70 44.02
CA PRO A 16 -28.03 24.91 45.37
C PRO A 16 -26.78 24.06 45.64
N GLY A 17 -25.69 24.70 46.07
CA GLY A 17 -24.42 24.03 46.39
C GLY A 17 -23.49 23.76 45.20
N LEU A 18 -23.97 23.87 43.96
CA LEU A 18 -23.18 23.60 42.76
C LEU A 18 -21.95 24.53 42.60
N PRO A 19 -22.05 25.87 42.78
CA PRO A 19 -20.89 26.75 42.64
C PRO A 19 -19.73 26.39 43.58
N GLY A 20 -20.05 25.95 44.80
CA GLY A 20 -19.05 25.54 45.79
C GLY A 20 -18.47 24.14 45.52
N ALA A 21 -19.23 23.26 44.88
CA ALA A 21 -18.83 21.86 44.63
C ALA A 21 -17.98 21.69 43.35
N ILE A 22 -18.20 22.51 42.33
CA ILE A 22 -17.51 22.39 41.04
C ILE A 22 -16.11 23.04 41.10
N GLY A 23 -15.99 24.31 41.50
CA GLY A 23 -14.74 25.05 41.35
C GLY A 23 -14.23 25.12 39.90
N MET A 24 -13.10 25.79 39.68
CA MET A 24 -12.59 26.03 38.32
C MET A 24 -12.05 24.76 37.65
N GLU A 25 -11.30 23.93 38.38
CA GLU A 25 -10.63 22.75 37.84
C GLU A 25 -11.64 21.71 37.33
N LYS A 26 -12.67 21.38 38.15
CA LYS A 26 -13.71 20.44 37.73
C LYS A 26 -14.58 21.01 36.62
N ALA A 27 -14.85 22.32 36.61
CA ALA A 27 -15.58 22.96 35.52
C ALA A 27 -14.82 22.82 34.19
N MET A 28 -13.51 23.10 34.18
CA MET A 28 -12.66 22.90 33.00
C MET A 28 -12.60 21.43 32.56
N MET A 29 -12.49 20.50 33.52
CA MET A 29 -12.51 19.07 33.25
C MET A 29 -13.86 18.62 32.66
N PHE A 30 -14.98 19.08 33.23
CA PHE A 30 -16.32 18.80 32.71
C PHE A 30 -16.46 19.25 31.26
N VAL A 31 -16.08 20.50 30.97
CA VAL A 31 -16.14 21.05 29.61
C VAL A 31 -15.29 20.23 28.65
N ARG A 32 -14.05 19.89 29.02
CA ARG A 32 -13.15 19.08 28.20
C ARG A 32 -13.69 17.68 27.90
N LEU A 33 -14.16 16.97 28.92
CA LEU A 33 -14.69 15.61 28.76
C LEU A 33 -15.98 15.60 27.93
N ALA A 34 -16.92 16.51 28.23
CA ALA A 34 -18.17 16.61 27.50
C ALA A 34 -17.97 17.02 26.03
N THR A 35 -16.95 17.84 25.73
CA THR A 35 -16.58 18.22 24.37
C THR A 35 -16.22 17.01 23.50
N ARG A 36 -15.60 15.98 24.09
CA ARG A 36 -15.27 14.71 23.40
C ARG A 36 -16.49 13.80 23.18
N LEU A 37 -17.62 14.09 23.81
CA LEU A 37 -18.83 13.25 23.80
C LEU A 37 -19.96 13.81 22.93
N LYS A 38 -19.73 14.90 22.19
CA LYS A 38 -20.77 15.53 21.35
C LYS A 38 -21.47 14.55 20.41
N ASP A 39 -20.72 13.66 19.78
CA ASP A 39 -21.26 12.65 18.87
C ASP A 39 -22.15 11.63 19.59
N GLU A 40 -21.71 11.17 20.76
CA GLU A 40 -22.51 10.30 21.61
C GLU A 40 -23.81 10.99 22.04
N ILE A 41 -23.71 12.25 22.45
CA ILE A 41 -24.82 13.09 22.87
C ILE A 41 -25.84 13.24 21.74
N LEU A 42 -25.38 13.56 20.52
CA LEU A 42 -26.22 13.74 19.33
C LEU A 42 -26.98 12.49 18.93
N LEU A 43 -26.36 11.31 19.02
CA LEU A 43 -26.97 10.06 18.56
C LEU A 43 -28.17 9.61 19.38
N LYS A 44 -28.33 10.14 20.59
CA LYS A 44 -29.46 9.87 21.48
C LYS A 44 -30.56 10.93 21.38
N GLN A 45 -30.39 11.97 20.55
CA GLN A 45 -31.40 13.03 20.35
C GLN A 45 -32.48 12.64 19.34
N LYS A 46 -33.58 13.39 19.31
CA LYS A 46 -34.72 13.22 18.38
C LYS A 46 -34.28 13.42 16.92
N LEU A 47 -35.05 12.88 15.96
CA LEU A 47 -34.65 12.84 14.54
C LEU A 47 -34.47 14.22 13.90
N GLY A 48 -35.30 15.18 14.32
CA GLY A 48 -35.26 16.57 13.86
C GLY A 48 -34.45 17.50 14.76
N HIS A 49 -33.63 16.96 15.67
CA HIS A 49 -32.74 17.79 16.47
C HIS A 49 -31.70 18.47 15.57
N ASP A 50 -31.53 19.77 15.74
CA ASP A 50 -30.54 20.57 15.02
C ASP A 50 -29.14 20.26 15.58
N PRO A 51 -28.24 19.62 14.79
CA PRO A 51 -26.92 19.22 15.29
C PRO A 51 -26.03 20.41 15.67
N SER A 52 -26.35 21.62 15.22
CA SER A 52 -25.61 22.84 15.58
C SER A 52 -25.93 23.34 17.00
N LYS A 53 -26.92 22.76 17.68
CA LYS A 53 -27.37 23.17 19.01
C LYS A 53 -27.15 22.07 20.05
N PRO A 54 -26.68 22.41 21.26
CA PRO A 54 -26.64 21.45 22.36
C PRO A 54 -28.07 21.02 22.72
N PRO A 55 -28.32 19.74 23.02
CA PRO A 55 -29.61 19.31 23.54
C PRO A 55 -29.82 19.75 24.99
N ASP A 56 -31.08 19.86 25.39
CA ASP A 56 -31.45 20.29 26.74
C ASP A 56 -31.07 19.26 27.81
N VAL A 57 -31.03 17.97 27.45
CA VAL A 57 -30.79 16.86 28.38
C VAL A 57 -29.69 15.94 27.87
N LEU A 58 -28.77 15.56 28.77
CA LEU A 58 -27.73 14.60 28.49
C LEU A 58 -28.25 13.15 28.49
N PRO A 59 -27.71 12.28 27.64
CA PRO A 59 -27.99 10.84 27.74
C PRO A 59 -27.53 10.25 29.08
N PRO A 60 -28.23 9.25 29.64
CA PRO A 60 -27.88 8.66 30.94
C PRO A 60 -26.43 8.18 31.02
N ASN A 61 -25.95 7.44 30.00
CA ASN A 61 -24.57 6.94 29.98
C ASN A 61 -23.51 8.05 29.97
N VAL A 62 -23.81 9.22 29.37
CA VAL A 62 -22.93 10.39 29.38
C VAL A 62 -22.99 11.09 30.73
N ARG A 63 -24.18 11.24 31.32
CA ARG A 63 -24.37 11.81 32.65
C ARG A 63 -23.61 11.01 33.71
N ASP A 64 -23.79 9.69 33.71
CA ASP A 64 -23.16 8.77 34.64
C ASP A 64 -21.63 8.85 34.52
N PHE A 65 -21.10 8.85 33.29
CA PHE A 65 -19.65 9.00 33.07
C PHE A 65 -19.12 10.34 33.60
N LEU A 66 -19.77 11.46 33.28
CA LEU A 66 -19.32 12.79 33.70
C LEU A 66 -19.38 12.93 35.23
N GLY A 67 -20.42 12.42 35.88
CA GLY A 67 -20.54 12.42 37.34
C GLY A 67 -19.37 11.70 38.02
N HIS A 68 -19.04 10.48 37.57
CA HIS A 68 -17.93 9.70 38.10
C HIS A 68 -16.56 10.32 37.79
N ALA A 69 -16.34 10.75 36.54
CA ALA A 69 -15.05 11.29 36.11
C ALA A 69 -14.74 12.64 36.77
N VAL A 70 -15.75 13.48 36.97
CA VAL A 70 -15.62 14.80 37.58
C VAL A 70 -15.77 14.77 39.10
N GLN A 71 -16.24 13.63 39.64
CA GLN A 71 -16.53 13.41 41.06
C GLN A 71 -17.53 14.45 41.58
N ILE A 72 -18.71 14.49 40.95
CA ILE A 72 -19.86 15.30 41.33
C ILE A 72 -21.15 14.46 41.30
N PRO A 73 -22.13 14.75 42.17
CA PRO A 73 -23.46 14.11 42.13
C PRO A 73 -24.21 14.35 40.80
N ASP A 74 -25.12 13.44 40.45
CA ASP A 74 -25.90 13.49 39.19
C ASP A 74 -26.70 14.80 39.04
N GLU A 75 -27.27 15.31 40.13
CA GLU A 75 -27.98 16.60 40.17
C GLU A 75 -27.08 17.78 39.77
N PHE A 76 -25.79 17.69 40.08
CA PHE A 76 -24.80 18.70 39.70
C PHE A 76 -24.32 18.54 38.26
N VAL A 77 -24.38 17.33 37.69
CA VAL A 77 -24.08 17.10 36.27
C VAL A 77 -25.09 17.83 35.38
N GLU A 78 -26.38 17.77 35.72
CA GLU A 78 -27.44 18.48 34.97
C GLU A 78 -27.26 20.00 35.07
N GLY A 79 -26.96 20.52 36.25
CA GLY A 79 -26.65 21.95 36.43
C GLY A 79 -25.39 22.39 35.68
N CYS A 80 -24.35 21.55 35.65
CA CYS A 80 -23.17 21.79 34.83
C CYS A 80 -23.50 21.79 33.33
N TRP A 81 -24.33 20.87 32.85
CA TRP A 81 -24.74 20.86 31.45
C TRP A 81 -25.57 22.09 31.07
N HIS A 82 -26.48 22.52 31.95
CA HIS A 82 -27.25 23.74 31.75
C HIS A 82 -26.36 24.98 31.67
N ALA A 83 -25.34 25.08 32.53
CA ALA A 83 -24.42 26.21 32.56
C ALA A 83 -23.37 26.18 31.44
N PHE A 84 -22.85 25.01 31.09
CA PHE A 84 -21.69 24.86 30.19
C PHE A 84 -22.02 24.27 28.81
N GLY A 85 -23.24 23.78 28.57
CA GLY A 85 -23.58 23.03 27.36
C GLY A 85 -23.33 23.80 26.06
N ARG A 86 -23.59 25.11 26.04
CA ARG A 86 -23.26 25.99 24.89
C ARG A 86 -21.76 26.12 24.70
N THR A 87 -21.02 26.37 25.77
CA THR A 87 -19.55 26.44 25.78
C THR A 87 -18.94 25.13 25.27
N VAL A 88 -19.44 23.98 25.73
CA VAL A 88 -19.07 22.66 25.24
C VAL A 88 -19.33 22.57 23.74
N TRP A 89 -20.54 22.93 23.28
CA TRP A 89 -20.93 22.80 21.87
C TRP A 89 -20.07 23.62 20.92
N GLN A 90 -19.64 24.82 21.35
CA GLN A 90 -18.84 25.74 20.55
C GLN A 90 -17.33 25.43 20.58
N ARG A 91 -16.83 24.69 21.58
CA ARG A 91 -15.41 24.36 21.72
C ARG A 91 -14.97 23.33 20.68
N ASP A 92 -13.80 23.52 20.06
CA ASP A 92 -13.17 22.50 19.23
C ASP A 92 -12.49 21.42 20.10
N VAL A 93 -12.60 20.17 19.69
CA VAL A 93 -12.03 19.00 20.37
C VAL A 93 -10.49 18.95 20.22
N ASN A 94 -9.94 19.59 19.19
CA ASN A 94 -8.54 19.43 18.75
C ASN A 94 -7.47 20.14 19.62
N GLY A 95 -7.85 20.86 20.68
CA GLY A 95 -6.95 21.78 21.41
C GLY A 95 -6.38 21.30 22.76
N ASP A 96 -6.92 20.25 23.39
CA ASP A 96 -6.64 19.95 24.81
C ASP A 96 -5.97 18.59 25.06
N SER A 97 -5.07 18.57 26.07
CA SER A 97 -4.25 17.44 26.55
C SER A 97 -4.99 16.09 26.62
N VAL A 98 -4.71 15.22 25.64
CA VAL A 98 -5.34 13.89 25.45
C VAL A 98 -5.04 12.90 26.59
N GLY A 99 -3.85 12.96 27.18
CA GLY A 99 -3.37 11.90 28.08
C GLY A 99 -4.08 11.79 29.44
N ALA A 100 -4.47 12.90 30.06
CA ALA A 100 -5.19 12.89 31.33
C ALA A 100 -6.65 12.45 31.16
N ASP A 101 -7.30 12.91 30.09
CA ASP A 101 -8.69 12.53 29.77
C ASP A 101 -8.75 11.04 29.42
N ALA A 102 -7.80 10.52 28.64
CA ALA A 102 -7.74 9.11 28.26
C ALA A 102 -7.78 8.16 29.46
N LYS A 103 -7.11 8.53 30.58
CA LYS A 103 -7.16 7.75 31.82
C LYS A 103 -8.56 7.72 32.43
N LEU A 104 -9.28 8.84 32.45
CA LEU A 104 -10.64 8.92 32.99
C LEU A 104 -11.62 8.10 32.14
N PHE A 105 -11.52 8.17 30.82
CA PHE A 105 -12.32 7.33 29.91
C PHE A 105 -12.02 5.85 30.07
N LYS A 106 -10.75 5.47 30.27
CA LYS A 106 -10.38 4.09 30.54
C LYS A 106 -11.00 3.59 31.85
N LEU A 107 -11.01 4.43 32.89
CA LEU A 107 -11.47 4.05 34.22
C LEU A 107 -13.00 4.04 34.35
N TYR A 108 -13.69 5.02 33.76
CA TYR A 108 -15.14 5.24 33.96
C TYR A 108 -15.97 5.20 32.68
N GLY A 109 -15.34 5.27 31.51
CA GLY A 109 -16.02 5.40 30.22
C GLY A 109 -16.40 4.06 29.57
N LEU A 110 -15.51 3.06 29.62
CA LEU A 110 -15.72 1.79 28.92
C LEU A 110 -16.98 1.03 29.38
N GLN A 111 -17.30 1.08 30.67
CA GLN A 111 -18.53 0.51 31.24
C GLN A 111 -19.81 1.18 30.71
N ASN A 112 -19.69 2.41 30.21
CA ASN A 112 -20.76 3.22 29.61
C ASN A 112 -20.72 3.22 28.07
N LEU A 113 -19.88 2.36 27.47
CA LEU A 113 -19.59 2.32 26.03
C LEU A 113 -19.01 3.63 25.48
N LEU A 114 -18.23 4.34 26.30
CA LEU A 114 -17.59 5.60 25.96
C LEU A 114 -16.07 5.45 25.90
N SER A 115 -15.44 6.14 24.96
CA SER A 115 -13.99 6.19 24.79
C SER A 115 -13.57 7.57 24.29
N THR A 116 -12.33 7.97 24.58
CA THR A 116 -11.76 9.25 24.09
C THR A 116 -11.66 9.32 22.57
N ARG A 117 -11.56 8.17 21.90
CA ARG A 117 -11.28 8.06 20.47
C ARG A 117 -12.31 7.19 19.73
N THR A 118 -13.57 7.22 20.18
CA THR A 118 -14.64 6.52 19.46
C THR A 118 -14.68 7.01 18.01
N LEU A 119 -14.58 6.09 17.07
CA LEU A 119 -14.59 6.37 15.65
C LEU A 119 -16.03 6.45 15.16
N PHE A 120 -16.44 7.62 14.69
CA PHE A 120 -17.71 7.85 14.02
C PHE A 120 -17.50 8.05 12.53
N PRO A 121 -18.53 7.82 11.68
CA PRO A 121 -18.52 8.31 10.31
C PRO A 121 -18.30 9.83 10.29
N PRO A 122 -17.82 10.45 9.20
CA PRO A 122 -17.60 11.89 9.13
C PRO A 122 -18.91 12.69 8.98
N THR A 123 -20.04 12.02 8.74
CA THR A 123 -21.35 12.64 8.55
C THR A 123 -22.35 12.24 9.63
N ARG A 124 -23.27 13.15 9.97
CA ARG A 124 -24.42 12.89 10.86
C ARG A 124 -25.75 12.81 10.10
N GLN A 125 -25.72 13.14 8.82
CA GLN A 125 -26.87 13.17 7.92
C GLN A 125 -26.59 12.33 6.68
N CYS A 126 -27.66 11.95 5.96
CA CYS A 126 -27.49 11.11 4.77
C CYS A 126 -26.84 11.92 3.64
N THR A 127 -25.74 11.43 3.08
CA THR A 127 -25.02 12.08 1.96
C THR A 127 -25.41 11.50 0.61
N ASN A 128 -26.35 10.56 0.55
CA ASN A 128 -26.85 10.02 -0.70
C ASN A 128 -27.79 11.05 -1.37
N PRO A 129 -27.43 11.61 -2.54
CA PRO A 129 -28.19 12.66 -3.21
C PRO A 129 -29.62 12.24 -3.60
N ASP A 130 -29.84 10.92 -3.75
CA ASP A 130 -31.14 10.37 -4.13
C ASP A 130 -32.05 10.08 -2.92
N CYS A 131 -31.62 10.41 -1.69
CA CYS A 131 -32.36 10.10 -0.48
C CYS A 131 -33.34 11.22 -0.11
N THR A 132 -34.61 10.87 0.10
CA THR A 132 -35.65 11.82 0.55
C THR A 132 -35.54 12.23 2.02
N LYS A 133 -34.60 11.65 2.79
CA LYS A 133 -34.38 11.91 4.23
C LYS A 133 -32.98 12.48 4.53
N GLN A 134 -32.44 13.31 3.64
CA GLN A 134 -31.11 13.92 3.80
C GLN A 134 -30.99 14.76 5.08
N GLU A 135 -32.04 15.50 5.43
CA GLU A 135 -32.02 16.41 6.59
C GLU A 135 -32.15 15.69 7.94
N SER A 136 -32.57 14.42 7.95
CA SER A 136 -32.74 13.66 9.18
C SER A 136 -31.41 13.14 9.73
N LEU A 137 -31.26 13.18 11.06
CA LEU A 137 -30.12 12.56 11.72
C LEU A 137 -30.08 11.05 11.46
N LEU A 138 -28.88 10.57 11.13
CA LEU A 138 -28.61 9.14 11.04
C LEU A 138 -28.72 8.48 12.43
N ARG A 139 -29.02 7.19 12.43
CA ARG A 139 -29.17 6.39 13.66
C ARG A 139 -28.12 5.31 13.76
N ARG A 140 -27.77 4.92 14.98
CA ARG A 140 -26.93 3.73 15.15
C ARG A 140 -27.61 2.55 14.49
N LYS A 141 -26.85 1.82 13.68
CA LYS A 141 -27.30 0.56 13.11
C LYS A 141 -27.38 -0.51 14.20
N ASP A 142 -26.29 -0.60 14.96
CA ASP A 142 -26.03 -1.61 15.98
C ASP A 142 -25.34 -0.96 17.19
N GLU A 143 -25.09 -1.73 18.25
CA GLU A 143 -24.25 -1.27 19.36
C GLU A 143 -22.83 -0.92 18.89
N PRO A 144 -22.14 0.03 19.56
CA PRO A 144 -20.75 0.37 19.24
C PRO A 144 -19.85 -0.88 19.22
N ARG A 145 -19.14 -1.08 18.11
CA ARG A 145 -18.25 -2.23 17.92
C ARG A 145 -16.95 -1.99 18.68
N ARG A 146 -16.51 -2.96 19.50
CA ARG A 146 -15.18 -2.93 20.12
C ARG A 146 -14.11 -3.12 19.05
N ILE A 147 -13.08 -2.26 19.06
CA ILE A 147 -11.97 -2.25 18.11
C ILE A 147 -10.65 -1.92 18.82
N VAL A 148 -9.53 -2.14 18.13
CA VAL A 148 -8.21 -1.63 18.53
C VAL A 148 -7.77 -0.57 17.53
N LEU A 149 -7.41 0.60 18.03
CA LEU A 149 -6.80 1.68 17.26
C LEU A 149 -5.29 1.71 17.54
N PHE A 150 -4.49 1.51 16.50
CA PHE A 150 -3.04 1.62 16.54
C PHE A 150 -2.62 3.07 16.31
N THR A 151 -1.93 3.65 17.29
CA THR A 151 -1.48 5.04 17.27
C THR A 151 0.03 5.14 17.46
N LEU A 152 0.65 6.22 16.99
CA LEU A 152 2.08 6.45 17.26
C LEU A 152 2.33 6.89 18.72
N GLY A 153 1.48 7.76 19.25
CA GLY A 153 1.71 8.42 20.55
C GLY A 153 1.24 7.62 21.77
N GLU A 154 0.14 6.90 21.64
CA GLU A 154 -0.53 6.19 22.74
C GLU A 154 -0.47 4.66 22.57
N GLY A 155 0.17 4.17 21.52
CA GLY A 155 0.23 2.75 21.22
C GLY A 155 -1.12 2.16 20.80
N ALA A 156 -1.34 0.89 21.16
CA ALA A 156 -2.58 0.17 20.84
C ALA A 156 -3.69 0.52 21.85
N CYS A 157 -4.71 1.23 21.38
CA CYS A 157 -5.78 1.76 22.21
C CYS A 157 -7.09 0.99 22.01
N PRO A 158 -7.66 0.38 23.07
CA PRO A 158 -9.04 -0.11 23.06
C PRO A 158 -10.04 1.04 22.86
N THR A 159 -10.86 0.96 21.80
CA THR A 159 -11.90 1.97 21.55
C THR A 159 -13.08 1.45 20.73
N TYR A 160 -14.08 2.27 20.44
CA TYR A 160 -15.28 1.85 19.73
C TYR A 160 -15.30 2.38 18.29
N SER A 161 -15.91 1.62 17.39
CA SER A 161 -16.33 2.08 16.07
C SER A 161 -17.86 2.05 15.99
N VAL A 162 -18.45 3.17 15.59
CA VAL A 162 -19.90 3.35 15.50
C VAL A 162 -20.33 3.34 14.05
N HIS A 163 -21.36 2.55 13.74
CA HIS A 163 -21.97 2.52 12.41
C HIS A 163 -23.30 3.28 12.44
N LEU A 164 -23.50 4.15 11.45
CA LEU A 164 -24.73 4.92 11.30
C LEU A 164 -25.51 4.43 10.09
N HIS A 165 -26.83 4.35 10.20
CA HIS A 165 -27.71 3.83 9.16
C HIS A 165 -28.74 4.86 8.74
N CYS A 166 -28.91 5.00 7.42
CA CYS A 166 -30.02 5.77 6.85
C CYS A 166 -31.20 4.84 6.53
N HIS A 167 -32.27 4.92 7.31
CA HIS A 167 -33.51 4.16 7.04
C HIS A 167 -34.29 4.65 5.80
N GLY A 168 -33.88 5.76 5.18
CA GLY A 168 -34.51 6.25 3.95
C GLY A 168 -34.00 5.55 2.70
N CYS A 169 -32.69 5.29 2.62
CA CYS A 169 -32.06 4.70 1.43
C CYS A 169 -31.18 3.48 1.73
N ASN A 170 -31.24 2.95 2.96
CA ASN A 170 -30.53 1.78 3.45
C ASN A 170 -29.00 1.85 3.29
N THR A 171 -28.44 3.06 3.33
CA THR A 171 -26.98 3.26 3.33
C THR A 171 -26.45 3.09 4.75
N ASN A 172 -25.40 2.27 4.90
CA ASN A 172 -24.68 2.08 6.15
C ASN A 172 -23.36 2.84 6.12
N TYR A 173 -23.20 3.80 7.02
CA TYR A 173 -22.04 4.67 7.15
C TYR A 173 -21.10 4.10 8.22
N HIS A 174 -19.88 3.81 7.81
CA HIS A 174 -18.76 3.43 8.65
C HIS A 174 -17.80 4.61 8.81
N HIS A 175 -16.72 4.42 9.56
CA HIS A 175 -15.76 5.49 9.87
C HIS A 175 -15.10 6.09 8.62
N ASP A 176 -14.57 5.26 7.71
CA ASP A 176 -13.79 5.67 6.53
C ASP A 176 -14.49 5.38 5.20
N TYR A 177 -15.64 4.69 5.22
CA TYR A 177 -16.48 4.44 4.05
C TYR A 177 -17.98 4.37 4.36
N SER A 178 -18.79 4.34 3.32
CA SER A 178 -20.21 3.98 3.37
C SER A 178 -20.48 2.74 2.50
N VAL A 179 -21.59 2.05 2.78
CA VAL A 179 -22.01 0.84 2.09
C VAL A 179 -23.45 1.00 1.61
N LYS A 180 -23.67 0.78 0.31
CA LYS A 180 -24.99 0.73 -0.32
C LYS A 180 -24.96 -0.30 -1.43
N ASN A 181 -25.97 -1.17 -1.49
CA ASN A 181 -26.10 -2.23 -2.52
C ASN A 181 -24.82 -3.07 -2.70
N ASP A 182 -24.23 -3.53 -1.59
CA ASP A 182 -22.99 -4.32 -1.55
C ASP A 182 -21.74 -3.62 -2.15
N VAL A 183 -21.79 -2.29 -2.31
CA VAL A 183 -20.65 -1.48 -2.73
C VAL A 183 -20.16 -0.64 -1.55
N ARG A 184 -18.88 -0.81 -1.23
CA ARG A 184 -18.14 0.03 -0.27
C ARG A 184 -17.56 1.23 -1.02
N THR A 185 -17.97 2.44 -0.62
CA THR A 185 -17.50 3.71 -1.16
C THR A 185 -16.79 4.48 -0.07
N TYR A 186 -15.47 4.68 -0.19
CA TYR A 186 -14.68 5.45 0.76
C TYR A 186 -15.04 6.93 0.71
N TYR A 187 -14.84 7.68 1.78
CA TYR A 187 -15.08 9.13 1.73
C TYR A 187 -13.99 9.85 0.93
N LYS A 188 -14.30 11.05 0.42
CA LYS A 188 -13.34 11.86 -0.35
C LYS A 188 -12.16 12.28 0.52
N GLY A 189 -10.95 12.16 -0.04
CA GLY A 189 -9.70 12.49 0.65
C GLY A 189 -9.07 11.26 1.32
N VAL A 190 -8.13 11.50 2.23
CA VAL A 190 -7.45 10.46 3.01
C VAL A 190 -7.76 10.68 4.48
N PRO A 191 -8.43 9.73 5.17
CA PRO A 191 -8.77 9.89 6.58
C PRO A 191 -7.53 9.75 7.47
N ASP A 192 -7.60 10.32 8.68
CA ASP A 192 -6.53 10.21 9.67
C ASP A 192 -6.45 8.82 10.31
N VAL A 193 -7.54 8.04 10.25
CA VAL A 193 -7.62 6.67 10.73
C VAL A 193 -8.25 5.78 9.66
N ILE A 194 -7.65 4.62 9.42
CA ILE A 194 -8.03 3.68 8.36
C ILE A 194 -8.39 2.32 8.97
N GLU A 195 -9.49 1.70 8.50
CA GLU A 195 -9.86 0.32 8.82
C GLU A 195 -8.90 -0.65 8.11
N VAL A 196 -7.99 -1.28 8.87
CA VAL A 196 -6.98 -2.24 8.37
C VAL A 196 -7.35 -3.70 8.65
N GLY A 197 -8.50 -3.91 9.29
CA GLY A 197 -9.10 -5.19 9.56
C GLY A 197 -10.44 -4.99 10.26
N ASP A 198 -11.21 -6.06 10.37
CA ASP A 198 -12.57 -6.04 10.92
C ASP A 198 -12.67 -5.33 12.29
N HIS A 199 -11.68 -5.50 13.15
CA HIS A 199 -11.62 -4.85 14.47
C HIS A 199 -10.33 -4.04 14.67
N GLN A 200 -9.61 -3.75 13.59
CA GLN A 200 -8.28 -3.16 13.64
C GLN A 200 -8.25 -1.90 12.80
N PHE A 201 -7.86 -0.81 13.44
CA PHE A 201 -7.77 0.52 12.84
C PHE A 201 -6.37 1.05 13.09
N ALA A 202 -5.81 1.79 12.14
CA ALA A 202 -4.50 2.40 12.30
C ALA A 202 -4.57 3.88 11.94
N GLU A 203 -3.90 4.72 12.73
CA GLU A 203 -3.61 6.09 12.32
C GLU A 203 -2.80 6.08 11.03
N ARG A 204 -3.08 7.06 10.17
CA ARG A 204 -2.34 7.32 8.93
C ARG A 204 -0.84 7.47 9.20
N GLU A 205 -0.46 8.05 10.34
CA GLU A 205 0.94 8.23 10.70
C GLU A 205 1.64 6.89 11.03
N VAL A 206 0.92 5.92 11.61
CA VAL A 206 1.43 4.55 11.80
C VAL A 206 1.67 3.87 10.45
N LEU A 207 0.75 4.04 9.50
CA LEU A 207 0.90 3.49 8.15
C LEU A 207 2.04 4.16 7.38
N ASN A 208 2.22 5.47 7.55
CA ASN A 208 3.37 6.21 7.00
C ASN A 208 4.71 5.76 7.61
N LEU A 209 4.74 5.43 8.90
CA LEU A 209 5.91 4.80 9.52
C LEU A 209 6.23 3.48 8.83
N PHE A 210 5.25 2.62 8.56
CA PHE A 210 5.49 1.37 7.85
C PHE A 210 5.99 1.59 6.42
N ALA A 211 5.38 2.53 5.68
CA ALA A 211 5.86 2.90 4.34
C ALA A 211 7.32 3.38 4.39
N GLY A 212 7.67 4.23 5.36
CA GLY A 212 9.03 4.70 5.58
C GLY A 212 10.01 3.58 5.92
N LEU A 213 9.64 2.67 6.82
CA LEU A 213 10.47 1.50 7.18
C LEU A 213 10.70 0.56 5.99
N MET A 214 9.67 0.33 5.17
CA MET A 214 9.78 -0.47 3.95
C MET A 214 10.69 0.19 2.92
N LEU A 215 10.55 1.51 2.73
CA LEU A 215 11.27 2.25 1.71
C LEU A 215 12.74 2.51 2.08
N VAL A 216 13.00 2.95 3.31
CA VAL A 216 14.32 3.44 3.74
C VAL A 216 15.15 2.33 4.37
N SER A 217 14.50 1.44 5.13
CA SER A 217 15.16 0.41 5.93
C SER A 217 14.92 -1.00 5.40
N TRP A 218 14.30 -1.15 4.22
CA TRP A 218 14.02 -2.44 3.58
C TRP A 218 13.31 -3.42 4.52
N THR A 219 12.52 -2.88 5.45
CA THR A 219 11.90 -3.65 6.52
C THR A 219 10.66 -4.37 5.98
N SER A 220 10.57 -5.68 6.17
CA SER A 220 9.38 -6.45 5.78
C SER A 220 8.16 -6.02 6.59
N ALA A 221 6.95 -6.19 6.03
CA ALA A 221 5.71 -5.92 6.76
C ALA A 221 5.61 -6.66 8.11
N THR A 222 6.11 -7.91 8.16
CA THR A 222 6.19 -8.69 9.40
C THR A 222 7.09 -8.02 10.43
N ASN A 223 8.26 -7.53 10.02
CA ASN A 223 9.15 -6.82 10.93
C ASN A 223 8.59 -5.43 11.28
N GLY A 224 7.87 -4.76 10.37
CA GLY A 224 7.16 -3.51 10.69
C GLY A 224 6.12 -3.71 11.80
N ALA A 225 5.31 -4.76 11.70
CA ALA A 225 4.38 -5.15 12.75
C ALA A 225 5.09 -5.45 14.08
N ARG A 226 6.21 -6.18 14.04
CA ARG A 226 7.03 -6.45 15.23
C ARG A 226 7.60 -5.20 15.86
N VAL A 227 8.16 -4.27 15.06
CA VAL A 227 8.68 -2.99 15.54
C VAL A 227 7.59 -2.23 16.28
N TYR A 228 6.38 -2.15 15.72
CA TYR A 228 5.25 -1.52 16.41
C TYR A 228 4.92 -2.25 17.72
N ASN A 229 4.73 -3.56 17.68
CA ASN A 229 4.33 -4.34 18.85
C ASN A 229 5.37 -4.28 19.99
N THR A 230 6.65 -4.27 19.66
CA THR A 230 7.75 -4.23 20.63
C THR A 230 8.00 -2.83 21.16
N CYS A 231 7.97 -1.80 20.31
CA CYS A 231 8.46 -0.47 20.67
C CYS A 231 7.34 0.54 20.94
N LEU A 232 6.16 0.37 20.35
CA LEU A 232 5.11 1.39 20.33
C LEU A 232 3.77 0.94 20.94
N SER A 233 3.52 -0.36 21.08
CA SER A 233 2.19 -0.89 21.46
C SER A 233 1.63 -0.43 22.80
N GLN A 234 2.47 -0.02 23.75
CA GLN A 234 2.08 0.34 25.11
C GLN A 234 1.16 -0.71 25.77
N PRO A 235 1.68 -1.90 26.13
CA PRO A 235 0.88 -3.04 26.60
C PRO A 235 -0.01 -2.76 27.82
N HIS A 236 0.32 -1.75 28.62
CA HIS A 236 -0.50 -1.32 29.76
C HIS A 236 -1.87 -0.75 29.34
N ASN A 237 -2.09 -0.46 28.06
CA ASN A 237 -3.38 -0.06 27.52
C ASN A 237 -4.36 -1.22 27.33
N ASN A 238 -3.87 -2.46 27.38
CA ASN A 238 -4.70 -3.63 27.27
C ASN A 238 -5.77 -3.66 28.37
N THR A 239 -6.96 -4.08 27.97
CA THR A 239 -8.15 -4.17 28.82
C THR A 239 -8.69 -5.59 28.70
N GLU A 240 -9.17 -6.15 29.82
CA GLU A 240 -9.81 -7.45 29.82
C GLU A 240 -11.03 -7.47 28.89
N ASN A 241 -11.32 -8.63 28.28
CA ASN A 241 -12.45 -8.82 27.35
C ASN A 241 -12.39 -7.92 26.08
N TRP A 242 -11.18 -7.61 25.64
CA TRP A 242 -10.91 -6.85 24.42
C TRP A 242 -10.21 -7.68 23.33
N PHE A 243 -10.23 -7.18 22.09
CA PHE A 243 -9.46 -7.78 20.99
C PHE A 243 -7.96 -7.63 21.24
N SER A 244 -7.17 -8.53 20.63
CA SER A 244 -5.71 -8.47 20.72
C SER A 244 -5.18 -7.12 20.24
N SER A 245 -4.27 -6.56 21.04
CA SER A 245 -3.48 -5.37 20.76
C SER A 245 -2.31 -5.62 19.80
N ASP A 246 -2.17 -6.85 19.29
CA ASP A 246 -1.06 -7.20 18.41
C ASP A 246 -1.39 -6.83 16.96
N LEU A 247 -0.54 -5.96 16.42
CA LEU A 247 -0.54 -5.66 15.00
C LEU A 247 0.07 -6.84 14.23
N ARG A 248 -0.59 -7.26 13.14
CA ARG A 248 -0.16 -8.40 12.32
C ARG A 248 0.34 -7.92 10.95
N THR A 249 1.10 -8.78 10.28
CA THR A 249 1.61 -8.53 8.92
C THR A 249 0.50 -8.16 7.94
N GLU A 250 -0.67 -8.79 8.06
CA GLU A 250 -1.82 -8.52 7.19
C GLU A 250 -2.35 -7.10 7.39
N HIS A 251 -2.38 -6.59 8.62
CA HIS A 251 -2.84 -5.21 8.90
C HIS A 251 -1.89 -4.18 8.29
N VAL A 252 -0.58 -4.46 8.28
CA VAL A 252 0.41 -3.59 7.62
C VAL A 252 0.16 -3.55 6.11
N TRP A 253 -0.01 -4.71 5.47
CA TRP A 253 -0.24 -4.78 4.02
C TRP A 253 -1.58 -4.20 3.60
N ASP A 254 -2.66 -4.52 4.32
CA ASP A 254 -4.00 -4.01 4.04
C ASP A 254 -4.02 -2.48 4.22
N GLY A 255 -3.43 -1.97 5.29
CA GLY A 255 -3.30 -0.53 5.53
C GLY A 255 -2.44 0.17 4.50
N PHE A 256 -1.27 -0.38 4.14
CA PHE A 256 -0.40 0.19 3.10
C PHE A 256 -1.09 0.23 1.73
N CYS A 257 -1.75 -0.86 1.33
CA CYS A 257 -2.48 -0.93 0.06
C CYS A 257 -3.65 0.07 0.03
N LEU A 258 -4.45 0.11 1.10
CA LEU A 258 -5.59 1.00 1.19
C LEU A 258 -5.17 2.47 1.22
N LEU A 259 -4.17 2.83 2.03
CA LEU A 259 -3.62 4.19 2.06
C LEU A 259 -3.12 4.61 0.67
N SER A 260 -2.35 3.76 0.00
CA SER A 260 -1.83 4.02 -1.35
C SER A 260 -2.97 4.26 -2.37
N LEU A 261 -4.07 3.50 -2.28
CA LEU A 261 -5.23 3.68 -3.14
C LEU A 261 -6.00 4.97 -2.81
N LEU A 262 -6.19 5.28 -1.53
CA LEU A 262 -6.88 6.50 -1.10
C LEU A 262 -6.11 7.76 -1.53
N GLU A 263 -4.78 7.78 -1.37
CA GLU A 263 -3.92 8.86 -1.86
C GLU A 263 -3.97 9.00 -3.38
N ASP A 264 -4.05 7.87 -4.09
CA ASP A 264 -4.23 7.85 -5.54
C ASP A 264 -5.57 8.45 -5.98
N HIS A 265 -6.67 8.03 -5.37
CA HIS A 265 -7.97 8.58 -5.66
C HIS A 265 -8.08 10.06 -5.28
N ALA A 266 -7.51 10.47 -4.13
CA ALA A 266 -7.47 11.85 -3.69
C ALA A 266 -6.74 12.77 -4.69
N ARG A 267 -5.57 12.35 -5.20
CA ARG A 267 -4.82 13.10 -6.22
C ARG A 267 -5.57 13.27 -7.53
N HIS A 268 -6.43 12.31 -7.90
CA HIS A 268 -7.21 12.34 -9.14
C HIS A 268 -8.65 12.82 -8.92
N GLU A 269 -8.93 13.46 -7.78
CA GLU A 269 -10.26 13.97 -7.42
C GLU A 269 -11.40 12.94 -7.56
N SER A 270 -11.09 11.67 -7.35
CA SER A 270 -12.02 10.56 -7.46
C SER A 270 -12.19 9.87 -6.10
N VAL A 271 -13.03 8.85 -6.06
CA VAL A 271 -13.36 8.11 -4.84
C VAL A 271 -13.13 6.62 -5.06
N LEU A 272 -12.51 5.97 -4.09
CA LEU A 272 -12.31 4.52 -4.12
C LEU A 272 -13.63 3.79 -3.87
N THR A 273 -13.99 2.90 -4.80
CA THR A 273 -15.14 2.00 -4.66
C THR A 273 -14.69 0.55 -4.81
N VAL A 274 -15.11 -0.31 -3.89
CA VAL A 274 -14.80 -1.74 -3.89
C VAL A 274 -16.03 -2.56 -3.49
N PRO A 275 -16.11 -3.86 -3.83
CA PRO A 275 -17.13 -4.74 -3.29
C PRO A 275 -17.09 -4.76 -1.75
N HIS A 276 -18.26 -4.71 -1.11
CA HIS A 276 -18.36 -4.80 0.34
C HIS A 276 -18.21 -6.25 0.83
N SER A 277 -18.89 -7.18 0.17
CA SER A 277 -18.77 -8.61 0.43
C SER A 277 -17.47 -9.23 -0.10
N GLY A 278 -17.24 -10.50 0.27
CA GLY A 278 -16.06 -11.26 -0.13
C GLY A 278 -14.93 -11.27 0.90
N LEU A 279 -13.82 -11.93 0.56
CA LEU A 279 -12.68 -12.07 1.45
C LEU A 279 -11.89 -10.76 1.53
N GLN A 280 -11.55 -10.33 2.76
CA GLN A 280 -10.72 -9.14 3.04
C GLN A 280 -9.49 -9.06 2.12
N LYS A 281 -8.72 -10.14 2.03
CA LYS A 281 -7.49 -10.25 1.22
C LYS A 281 -7.68 -9.96 -0.28
N ASN A 282 -8.90 -10.08 -0.80
CA ASN A 282 -9.22 -9.87 -2.21
C ASN A 282 -9.88 -8.51 -2.46
N ARG A 283 -10.30 -7.78 -1.41
CA ARG A 283 -11.15 -6.58 -1.52
C ARG A 283 -10.51 -5.48 -2.36
N LEU A 284 -9.18 -5.31 -2.24
CA LEU A 284 -8.42 -4.27 -2.92
C LEU A 284 -7.79 -4.74 -4.24
N THR A 285 -7.90 -6.03 -4.59
CA THR A 285 -7.17 -6.62 -5.72
C THR A 285 -7.51 -5.95 -7.04
N GLU A 286 -8.80 -5.79 -7.36
CA GLU A 286 -9.22 -5.18 -8.63
C GLU A 286 -8.90 -3.68 -8.68
N ALA A 287 -9.01 -2.97 -7.54
CA ALA A 287 -8.60 -1.56 -7.46
C ALA A 287 -7.09 -1.39 -7.70
N MET A 288 -6.26 -2.26 -7.12
CA MET A 288 -4.82 -2.27 -7.36
C MET A 288 -4.46 -2.60 -8.81
N LYS A 289 -5.18 -3.56 -9.43
CA LYS A 289 -5.02 -3.86 -10.87
C LYS A 289 -5.39 -2.66 -11.73
N ALA A 290 -6.53 -2.02 -11.48
CA ALA A 290 -6.96 -0.84 -12.21
C ALA A 290 -5.92 0.29 -12.11
N ARG A 291 -5.37 0.53 -10.91
CA ARG A 291 -4.28 1.48 -10.71
C ARG A 291 -3.03 1.11 -11.50
N ASN A 292 -2.59 -0.14 -11.46
CA ASN A 292 -1.41 -0.60 -12.19
C ASN A 292 -1.60 -0.49 -13.72
N VAL A 293 -2.77 -0.86 -14.24
CA VAL A 293 -3.11 -0.71 -15.67
C VAL A 293 -3.09 0.75 -16.08
N ARG A 294 -3.67 1.65 -15.27
CA ARG A 294 -3.61 3.09 -15.53
C ARG A 294 -2.18 3.61 -15.56
N ILE A 295 -1.33 3.20 -14.61
CA ILE A 295 0.10 3.57 -14.60
C ILE A 295 0.83 3.01 -15.82
N GLN A 296 0.51 1.79 -16.26
CA GLN A 296 1.11 1.19 -17.45
C GLN A 296 0.72 1.95 -18.73
N GLN A 297 -0.52 2.42 -18.82
CA GLN A 297 -1.05 3.11 -20.00
C GLN A 297 -0.68 4.60 -20.05
N ALA A 298 -0.81 5.31 -18.93
CA ALA A 298 -0.59 6.75 -18.84
C ALA A 298 0.82 7.14 -18.34
N GLY A 299 1.61 6.17 -17.89
CA GLY A 299 2.86 6.41 -17.18
C GLY A 299 2.66 6.72 -15.69
N GLN A 300 3.77 6.93 -14.98
CA GLN A 300 3.74 7.46 -13.61
C GLN A 300 3.42 8.95 -13.60
N GLU A 301 3.10 9.51 -12.43
CA GLU A 301 2.78 10.94 -12.25
C GLU A 301 3.87 11.86 -12.83
N GLU A 302 5.13 11.49 -12.64
CA GLU A 302 6.30 12.20 -13.14
C GLU A 302 6.74 11.73 -14.54
N TYR A 303 5.86 11.12 -15.33
CA TYR A 303 6.17 10.63 -16.69
C TYR A 303 6.84 11.72 -17.57
N ALA A 304 6.27 12.93 -17.54
CA ALA A 304 6.73 14.08 -18.31
C ALA A 304 7.90 14.85 -17.65
N HIS A 305 8.52 14.29 -16.61
CA HIS A 305 9.55 14.98 -15.83
C HIS A 305 10.71 15.49 -16.69
N ALA A 306 11.01 16.78 -16.57
CA ALA A 306 12.02 17.48 -17.34
C ALA A 306 12.82 18.48 -16.49
N CYS A 307 13.65 17.99 -15.56
CA CYS A 307 14.60 18.85 -14.84
C CYS A 307 15.94 19.01 -15.59
N LYS A 308 16.79 19.94 -15.12
CA LYS A 308 18.11 20.25 -15.71
C LYS A 308 19.09 19.09 -15.72
N LYS A 309 18.87 18.04 -14.93
CA LYS A 309 19.67 16.79 -14.95
C LYS A 309 19.21 15.85 -16.08
N CYS A 310 17.95 15.92 -16.47
CA CYS A 310 17.30 14.95 -17.36
C CYS A 310 17.17 15.44 -18.79
N VAL A 311 17.04 16.75 -18.96
CA VAL A 311 16.86 17.42 -20.24
C VAL A 311 17.84 18.57 -20.33
N ARG A 312 18.60 18.62 -21.43
CA ARG A 312 19.40 19.77 -21.81
C ARG A 312 18.78 20.43 -23.02
N VAL A 313 18.58 21.74 -22.93
CA VAL A 313 18.09 22.58 -24.02
C VAL A 313 19.18 23.56 -24.37
N TRP A 314 19.56 23.61 -25.64
CA TRP A 314 20.43 24.63 -26.20
C TRP A 314 19.58 25.66 -26.92
N PRO A 315 19.80 26.96 -26.65
CA PRO A 315 19.06 28.02 -27.32
C PRO A 315 19.32 27.99 -28.83
N PRO A 316 18.43 28.59 -29.64
CA PRO A 316 18.69 28.74 -31.07
C PRO A 316 19.96 29.58 -31.29
N GLU A 317 20.77 29.18 -32.26
CA GLU A 317 21.89 29.96 -32.81
C GLU A 317 21.53 30.41 -34.23
N ASP A 318 22.12 31.48 -34.75
CA ASP A 318 21.76 32.07 -36.06
C ASP A 318 21.53 31.01 -37.16
N GLY A 319 20.28 30.89 -37.61
CA GLY A 319 19.84 29.95 -38.65
C GLY A 319 19.56 28.51 -38.20
N LYS A 320 19.68 28.18 -36.91
CA LYS A 320 19.40 26.85 -36.34
C LYS A 320 18.30 26.91 -35.27
N PRO A 321 17.36 25.95 -35.27
CA PRO A 321 16.36 25.85 -34.22
C PRO A 321 17.01 25.48 -32.88
N ALA A 322 16.31 25.75 -31.78
CA ALA A 322 16.68 25.28 -30.45
C ALA A 322 16.83 23.75 -30.45
N GLN A 323 17.88 23.22 -29.80
CA GLN A 323 18.12 21.79 -29.73
C GLN A 323 17.80 21.28 -28.33
N LYS A 324 17.23 20.08 -28.24
CA LYS A 324 16.91 19.41 -26.98
C LYS A 324 17.55 18.03 -26.98
N CYS A 325 18.10 17.64 -25.84
CA CYS A 325 18.50 16.27 -25.57
C CYS A 325 17.87 15.82 -24.25
N SER A 326 17.04 14.78 -24.31
CA SER A 326 16.50 14.06 -23.15
C SER A 326 17.09 12.65 -23.09
N VAL A 327 17.37 12.21 -21.86
CA VAL A 327 17.97 10.90 -21.59
C VAL A 327 17.01 10.03 -20.79
N LEU A 328 17.07 8.72 -21.04
CA LEU A 328 16.42 7.69 -20.28
C LEU A 328 17.41 6.56 -19.95
N VAL A 329 17.24 5.95 -18.80
CA VAL A 329 17.95 4.74 -18.38
C VAL A 329 16.92 3.63 -18.19
N ILE A 330 17.19 2.46 -18.75
CA ILE A 330 16.39 1.24 -18.58
C ILE A 330 17.23 0.26 -17.77
N ASP A 331 16.69 -0.19 -16.65
CA ASP A 331 17.37 -1.12 -15.74
C ASP A 331 16.38 -2.05 -15.04
N GLY A 332 16.86 -3.18 -14.55
CA GLY A 332 16.06 -4.21 -13.90
C GLY A 332 16.32 -4.29 -12.42
N ILE A 333 15.26 -4.23 -11.59
CA ILE A 333 15.36 -4.54 -10.16
C ILE A 333 14.82 -5.95 -9.91
N THR A 334 15.63 -6.80 -9.30
CA THR A 334 15.25 -8.16 -8.94
C THR A 334 14.44 -8.18 -7.64
N ILE A 335 13.18 -7.72 -7.69
CA ILE A 335 12.22 -7.78 -6.58
C ILE A 335 11.50 -9.16 -6.53
N GLY A 336 11.94 -10.11 -7.37
CA GLY A 336 11.32 -11.39 -7.71
C GLY A 336 10.16 -11.85 -6.82
N HIS A 337 8.95 -11.89 -7.37
CA HIS A 337 7.78 -12.43 -6.68
C HIS A 337 7.40 -13.80 -7.24
N PRO A 338 6.79 -14.71 -6.44
CA PRO A 338 6.34 -16.00 -6.95
C PRO A 338 5.47 -15.86 -8.21
N CYS A 339 5.75 -16.64 -9.23
CA CYS A 339 5.02 -16.67 -10.48
C CYS A 339 4.85 -18.11 -10.99
N CYS A 340 4.11 -18.28 -12.08
CA CYS A 340 3.87 -19.59 -12.68
C CYS A 340 5.20 -20.23 -13.14
N GLY A 341 5.32 -21.54 -12.92
CA GLY A 341 6.46 -22.35 -13.35
C GLY A 341 6.64 -22.48 -14.87
N ILE A 342 5.63 -22.12 -15.65
CA ILE A 342 5.73 -22.03 -17.12
C ILE A 342 6.41 -20.73 -17.50
N LEU A 343 7.46 -20.83 -18.33
CA LEU A 343 8.24 -19.68 -18.79
C LEU A 343 7.34 -18.64 -19.47
N HIS A 344 7.56 -17.36 -19.16
CA HIS A 344 6.79 -16.21 -19.69
C HIS A 344 5.29 -16.17 -19.35
N CYS A 345 4.79 -17.07 -18.49
CA CYS A 345 3.39 -17.01 -18.04
C CYS A 345 3.18 -15.86 -17.06
N ALA A 346 2.35 -14.89 -17.44
CA ALA A 346 1.98 -13.74 -16.63
C ALA A 346 0.74 -13.96 -15.74
N ILE A 347 0.09 -15.13 -15.82
CA ILE A 347 -1.09 -15.45 -15.02
C ILE A 347 -0.67 -15.64 -13.56
N ALA A 348 -1.28 -14.87 -12.67
CA ALA A 348 -1.04 -14.94 -11.24
C ALA A 348 -1.33 -16.34 -10.66
N LEU A 349 -0.55 -16.73 -9.66
CA LEU A 349 -0.85 -17.93 -8.88
C LEU A 349 -2.12 -17.71 -8.06
N ALA A 350 -2.96 -18.74 -7.93
CA ALA A 350 -4.12 -18.67 -7.01
C ALA A 350 -3.68 -18.60 -5.54
N ASN A 351 -2.50 -19.14 -5.23
CA ASN A 351 -1.89 -19.11 -3.93
C ASN A 351 -0.37 -19.04 -4.10
N ASN A 352 0.31 -18.23 -3.28
CA ASN A 352 1.77 -18.12 -3.31
C ASN A 352 2.49 -19.44 -3.00
N ARG A 353 1.80 -20.48 -2.52
CA ARG A 353 2.32 -21.84 -2.31
C ARG A 353 2.28 -22.72 -3.58
N HIS A 354 1.51 -22.35 -4.60
CA HIS A 354 1.40 -23.14 -5.84
C HIS A 354 2.62 -22.91 -6.75
N ARG A 355 2.99 -23.93 -7.53
CA ARG A 355 4.06 -23.81 -8.56
C ARG A 355 3.49 -23.32 -9.88
N TYR A 356 2.24 -23.65 -10.18
CA TYR A 356 1.60 -23.30 -11.43
C TYR A 356 0.34 -22.46 -11.19
N CYS A 357 -0.01 -21.62 -12.17
CA CYS A 357 -1.24 -20.84 -12.13
C CYS A 357 -2.44 -21.76 -12.42
N PRO A 358 -3.69 -21.31 -12.18
CA PRO A 358 -4.88 -22.13 -12.42
C PRO A 358 -4.99 -22.72 -13.83
N VAL A 359 -4.51 -21.99 -14.84
CA VAL A 359 -4.51 -22.46 -16.25
C VAL A 359 -3.48 -23.58 -16.51
N HIS A 360 -2.42 -23.63 -15.72
CA HIS A 360 -1.33 -24.60 -15.86
C HIS A 360 -1.34 -25.62 -14.70
N ASP A 361 -2.46 -25.77 -13.99
CA ASP A 361 -2.56 -26.62 -12.80
C ASP A 361 -2.20 -28.09 -13.11
N ALA A 362 -2.53 -28.57 -14.31
CA ALA A 362 -2.19 -29.92 -14.77
C ALA A 362 -0.68 -30.23 -14.71
N HIS A 363 0.20 -29.23 -14.78
CA HIS A 363 1.64 -29.43 -14.65
C HIS A 363 2.07 -29.84 -13.22
N HIS A 364 1.19 -29.73 -12.22
CA HIS A 364 1.41 -30.36 -10.92
C HIS A 364 1.48 -31.89 -11.00
N HIS A 365 0.91 -32.50 -12.04
CA HIS A 365 0.89 -33.95 -12.26
C HIS A 365 1.96 -34.44 -13.24
N VAL A 366 2.83 -33.55 -13.73
CA VAL A 366 3.97 -33.86 -14.61
C VAL A 366 5.26 -33.79 -13.80
N CYS A 367 6.21 -34.68 -14.09
CA CYS A 367 7.51 -34.70 -13.45
C CYS A 367 8.18 -33.31 -13.55
N CYS A 368 8.69 -32.80 -12.42
CA CYS A 368 9.28 -31.48 -12.37
C CYS A 368 10.71 -31.38 -12.91
N VAL A 369 11.26 -32.46 -13.47
CA VAL A 369 12.57 -32.44 -14.13
C VAL A 369 12.42 -31.81 -15.52
N GLU A 370 13.27 -30.83 -15.83
CA GLU A 370 13.22 -30.12 -17.09
C GLU A 370 13.42 -31.08 -18.27
N GLY A 371 12.48 -31.06 -19.22
CA GLY A 371 12.48 -31.95 -20.38
C GLY A 371 11.81 -33.32 -20.16
N CYS A 372 11.39 -33.64 -18.93
CA CYS A 372 10.59 -34.83 -18.66
C CYS A 372 9.09 -34.53 -18.84
N SER A 373 8.36 -35.44 -19.49
CA SER A 373 6.90 -35.35 -19.68
C SER A 373 6.13 -36.47 -18.98
N ASP A 374 6.83 -37.34 -18.26
CA ASP A 374 6.22 -38.45 -17.54
C ASP A 374 5.37 -37.95 -16.37
N PRO A 375 4.30 -38.69 -16.02
CA PRO A 375 3.49 -38.36 -14.86
C PRO A 375 4.27 -38.52 -13.56
N VAL A 376 3.92 -37.70 -12.57
CA VAL A 376 4.45 -37.81 -11.20
C VAL A 376 4.14 -39.19 -10.63
N ALA A 377 5.11 -39.79 -9.93
CA ALA A 377 4.95 -41.08 -9.29
C ALA A 377 3.92 -41.01 -8.16
N THR A 378 3.14 -42.08 -7.97
CA THR A 378 2.20 -42.19 -6.84
C THR A 378 2.96 -42.17 -5.51
N SER A 379 2.53 -41.32 -4.57
CA SER A 379 3.00 -41.37 -3.18
C SER A 379 2.39 -42.57 -2.45
N ALA A 380 3.17 -43.20 -1.56
CA ALA A 380 2.61 -44.17 -0.63
C ALA A 380 1.68 -43.47 0.38
N GLU A 381 0.80 -44.24 1.02
CA GLU A 381 -0.10 -43.72 2.04
C GLU A 381 0.72 -43.17 3.22
N GLY A 382 0.51 -41.89 3.56
CA GLY A 382 1.27 -41.19 4.60
C GLY A 382 2.54 -40.46 4.13
N ASP A 383 3.00 -40.67 2.89
CA ASP A 383 4.14 -39.93 2.33
C ASP A 383 3.72 -38.57 1.74
N PRO A 384 4.58 -37.55 1.80
CA PRO A 384 4.33 -36.29 1.12
C PRO A 384 4.18 -36.50 -0.40
N PRO A 385 3.40 -35.64 -1.09
CA PRO A 385 3.26 -35.70 -2.54
C PRO A 385 4.63 -35.74 -3.23
N ARG A 386 4.78 -36.68 -4.18
CA ARG A 386 5.93 -36.72 -5.08
C ARG A 386 5.87 -35.54 -6.05
N MET A 387 7.02 -35.17 -6.59
CA MET A 387 7.14 -34.17 -7.66
C MET A 387 7.82 -34.73 -8.91
N THR A 388 8.36 -35.94 -8.83
CA THR A 388 9.10 -36.61 -9.89
C THR A 388 8.44 -37.91 -10.35
N CYS A 389 8.75 -38.37 -11.57
CA CYS A 389 8.30 -39.67 -12.08
C CYS A 389 9.07 -40.83 -11.41
N LYS A 390 8.84 -42.06 -11.89
CA LYS A 390 9.47 -43.28 -11.33
C LYS A 390 10.94 -43.45 -11.74
N GLU A 391 11.46 -42.61 -12.63
CA GLU A 391 12.86 -42.65 -13.06
C GLU A 391 13.80 -42.51 -11.85
N PRO A 392 14.73 -43.46 -11.63
CA PRO A 392 15.61 -43.45 -10.46
C PRO A 392 16.35 -42.14 -10.25
N ASP A 393 16.89 -41.53 -11.31
CA ASP A 393 17.66 -40.28 -11.23
C ASP A 393 16.78 -39.09 -10.81
N HIS A 394 15.53 -39.04 -11.28
CA HIS A 394 14.58 -37.99 -10.92
C HIS A 394 14.13 -38.14 -9.46
N SER A 395 13.80 -39.35 -9.05
CA SER A 395 13.46 -39.69 -7.66
C SER A 395 14.62 -39.39 -6.69
N ALA A 396 15.86 -39.63 -7.11
CA ALA A 396 17.06 -39.31 -6.34
C ALA A 396 17.31 -37.80 -6.20
N LEU A 397 16.96 -36.99 -7.21
CA LEU A 397 16.97 -35.52 -7.12
C LEU A 397 15.97 -35.03 -6.06
N GLU A 398 14.73 -35.55 -6.08
CA GLU A 398 13.70 -35.14 -5.13
C GLU A 398 14.07 -35.50 -3.68
N LYS A 399 14.64 -36.70 -3.46
CA LYS A 399 15.11 -37.13 -2.14
C LYS A 399 16.19 -36.20 -1.59
N ARG A 400 17.17 -35.81 -2.41
CA ARG A 400 18.23 -34.87 -2.00
C ARG A 400 17.68 -33.49 -1.68
N HIS A 401 16.75 -32.97 -2.49
CA HIS A 401 16.09 -31.69 -2.21
C HIS A 401 15.37 -31.73 -0.86
N LYS A 402 14.62 -32.81 -0.57
CA LYS A 402 13.92 -32.98 0.71
C LYS A 402 14.89 -33.09 1.90
N GLN A 403 16.07 -33.70 1.72
CA GLN A 403 17.11 -33.80 2.76
C GLN A 403 17.82 -32.48 3.05
N ARG A 404 17.94 -31.57 2.07
CA ARG A 404 18.54 -30.24 2.27
C ARG A 404 17.58 -29.25 2.93
N ALA A 405 16.28 -29.52 2.91
CA ALA A 405 15.23 -28.60 3.37
C ALA A 405 15.00 -28.61 4.91
N GLU A 406 16.07 -28.52 5.72
CA GLU A 406 15.96 -28.05 7.11
C GLU A 406 15.74 -26.52 7.13
N PRO A 407 15.05 -25.96 8.14
CA PRO A 407 14.23 -24.75 7.95
C PRO A 407 15.07 -23.47 7.97
N THR A 408 15.64 -23.12 6.83
CA THR A 408 15.86 -21.72 6.47
C THR A 408 14.99 -21.41 5.27
N ALA A 409 14.06 -20.49 5.46
CA ALA A 409 13.29 -19.94 4.37
C ALA A 409 14.25 -19.22 3.41
N GLU A 410 13.94 -19.33 2.11
CA GLU A 410 14.49 -18.49 1.04
C GLU A 410 15.86 -18.90 0.49
N GLU A 411 15.89 -19.90 -0.40
CA GLU A 411 16.79 -19.90 -1.56
C GLU A 411 16.28 -20.89 -2.62
N VAL A 412 16.29 -20.46 -3.89
CA VAL A 412 16.11 -21.37 -5.03
C VAL A 412 17.51 -21.86 -5.38
N GLU A 413 17.93 -23.00 -4.84
CA GLU A 413 19.07 -23.71 -5.44
C GLU A 413 18.61 -24.32 -6.77
N GLU A 414 19.08 -23.76 -7.89
CA GLU A 414 19.27 -24.56 -9.11
C GLU A 414 20.29 -25.66 -8.77
N SER A 415 19.81 -26.79 -8.24
CA SER A 415 20.67 -27.94 -7.92
C SER A 415 21.05 -28.68 -9.20
N GLY A 416 22.04 -28.14 -9.93
CA GLY A 416 22.76 -28.86 -10.96
C GLY A 416 23.70 -29.88 -10.33
N ILE A 417 23.62 -31.14 -10.73
CA ILE A 417 24.58 -32.17 -10.27
C ILE A 417 25.82 -32.14 -11.19
N GLU A 418 27.00 -31.97 -10.59
CA GLU A 418 28.23 -32.61 -11.11
C GLU A 418 28.34 -33.98 -10.45
N GLY A 419 28.32 -35.04 -11.27
CA GLY A 419 28.62 -36.38 -10.80
C GLY A 419 30.11 -36.50 -10.63
N ASP A 420 30.58 -36.49 -9.38
CA ASP A 420 31.98 -36.76 -9.05
C ASP A 420 32.16 -38.29 -8.96
N THR A 421 32.37 -38.90 -10.13
CA THR A 421 32.91 -40.26 -10.25
C THR A 421 34.23 -40.16 -11.00
N PRO A 422 35.39 -40.50 -10.40
CA PRO A 422 36.66 -40.49 -11.11
C PRO A 422 36.68 -41.68 -12.08
N CYS A 423 36.34 -41.44 -13.34
CA CYS A 423 36.50 -42.41 -14.43
C CYS A 423 37.21 -41.73 -15.62
N PRO A 424 38.31 -42.29 -16.15
CA PRO A 424 39.09 -41.67 -17.20
C PRO A 424 38.40 -41.82 -18.55
N GLY A 425 37.87 -40.71 -19.07
CA GLY A 425 37.37 -40.60 -20.45
C GLY A 425 36.24 -39.60 -20.55
N LYS A 426 36.49 -38.43 -21.15
CA LYS A 426 35.44 -37.47 -21.51
C LYS A 426 34.55 -38.12 -22.60
N PRO A 427 33.23 -38.28 -22.40
CA PRO A 427 32.34 -38.65 -23.49
C PRO A 427 32.10 -37.45 -24.43
N GLU A 428 31.98 -37.71 -25.72
CA GLU A 428 31.74 -36.71 -26.78
C GLU A 428 30.38 -36.00 -26.67
N THR A 429 29.47 -36.49 -25.83
CA THR A 429 28.23 -35.80 -25.46
C THR A 429 28.42 -35.19 -24.07
N GLY A 430 28.72 -33.88 -24.02
CA GLY A 430 29.05 -33.16 -22.78
C GLY A 430 28.05 -33.39 -21.63
N ASN A 431 28.55 -33.35 -20.39
CA ASN A 431 27.82 -33.56 -19.14
C ASN A 431 26.48 -32.77 -19.11
N ARG A 432 25.36 -33.42 -19.46
CA ARG A 432 24.02 -32.83 -19.31
C ARG A 432 23.67 -32.82 -17.83
N ARG A 433 23.76 -31.65 -17.20
CA ARG A 433 23.24 -31.44 -15.84
C ARG A 433 21.72 -31.57 -15.87
N ILE A 434 21.17 -32.57 -15.19
CA ILE A 434 19.72 -32.70 -14.96
C ILE A 434 19.26 -31.56 -14.04
N ARG A 435 18.26 -30.79 -14.47
CA ARG A 435 17.67 -29.67 -13.71
C ARG A 435 16.23 -29.97 -13.36
N ALA A 436 15.76 -29.50 -12.21
CA ALA A 436 14.39 -29.72 -11.76
C ALA A 436 13.81 -28.49 -11.05
N LEU A 437 12.51 -28.25 -11.24
CA LEU A 437 11.76 -27.17 -10.61
C LEU A 437 11.00 -27.69 -9.38
N PHE A 438 11.71 -27.93 -8.27
CA PHE A 438 11.08 -28.32 -7.01
C PHE A 438 10.33 -27.15 -6.33
N GLY A 439 10.88 -25.94 -6.47
CA GLY A 439 10.30 -24.71 -5.93
C GLY A 439 9.35 -23.99 -6.89
N ARG A 440 9.13 -22.71 -6.60
CA ARG A 440 8.34 -21.80 -7.44
C ARG A 440 9.29 -20.98 -8.30
N ARG A 441 8.92 -20.71 -9.55
CA ARG A 441 9.60 -19.64 -10.29
C ARG A 441 9.28 -18.30 -9.64
N ARG A 442 10.20 -17.36 -9.77
CA ARG A 442 10.00 -15.96 -9.43
C ARG A 442 10.03 -15.15 -10.72
N THR A 443 9.40 -13.98 -10.71
CA THR A 443 9.59 -13.03 -11.81
C THR A 443 11.05 -12.69 -11.98
N HIS A 444 11.44 -12.40 -13.22
CA HIS A 444 12.83 -12.15 -13.54
C HIS A 444 13.27 -10.86 -12.89
N ASN A 445 12.56 -9.77 -13.19
CA ASN A 445 12.77 -8.46 -12.62
C ASN A 445 11.52 -7.59 -12.79
N GLU A 446 11.49 -6.50 -12.02
CA GLU A 446 10.73 -5.31 -12.38
C GLU A 446 11.65 -4.45 -13.25
N GLN A 447 11.34 -4.37 -14.55
CA GLN A 447 12.03 -3.46 -15.45
C GLN A 447 11.55 -2.04 -15.17
N ILE A 448 12.47 -1.11 -14.98
CA ILE A 448 12.18 0.30 -14.72
C ILE A 448 12.79 1.19 -15.79
N MET A 449 12.09 2.28 -16.08
CA MET A 449 12.55 3.38 -16.91
C MET A 449 12.75 4.60 -16.02
N VAL A 450 13.97 5.12 -15.98
CA VAL A 450 14.41 6.12 -15.00
C VAL A 450 15.04 7.30 -15.72
N ARG A 451 14.69 8.51 -15.28
CA ARG A 451 15.36 9.74 -15.71
C ARG A 451 16.71 9.88 -14.97
N PRO A 452 17.71 10.57 -15.53
CA PRO A 452 19.01 10.75 -14.86
C PRO A 452 18.97 11.37 -13.46
N CYS A 453 17.88 12.05 -13.07
CA CYS A 453 17.70 12.55 -11.70
C CYS A 453 17.23 11.51 -10.68
N GLY A 454 16.94 10.26 -11.10
CA GLY A 454 16.42 9.19 -10.26
C GLY A 454 14.90 9.02 -10.29
N ILE A 455 14.18 9.85 -11.05
CA ILE A 455 12.72 9.73 -11.20
C ILE A 455 12.37 8.52 -12.08
N VAL A 456 11.58 7.60 -11.54
CA VAL A 456 11.03 6.46 -12.27
C VAL A 456 9.79 6.92 -13.05
N VAL A 457 9.80 6.77 -14.37
CA VAL A 457 8.71 7.22 -15.25
C VAL A 457 7.79 6.09 -15.70
N ALA A 458 8.33 4.86 -15.74
CA ALA A 458 7.56 3.66 -16.05
C ALA A 458 8.20 2.43 -15.39
N ARG A 459 7.38 1.40 -15.19
CA ARG A 459 7.83 0.07 -14.74
C ARG A 459 7.00 -1.03 -15.39
N GLN A 460 7.59 -2.20 -15.58
CA GLN A 460 6.91 -3.38 -16.09
C GLN A 460 7.53 -4.65 -15.52
N THR A 461 6.68 -5.57 -15.07
CA THR A 461 7.10 -6.89 -14.60
C THR A 461 7.51 -7.78 -15.77
N PHE A 462 8.74 -8.29 -15.75
CA PHE A 462 9.25 -9.25 -16.74
C PHE A 462 9.25 -10.67 -16.18
N PHE A 463 8.74 -11.62 -16.98
CA PHE A 463 8.57 -13.02 -16.60
C PHE A 463 9.56 -13.91 -17.34
N GLY A 464 10.25 -14.79 -16.62
CA GLY A 464 11.12 -15.82 -17.19
C GLY A 464 12.51 -15.33 -17.59
N SER A 465 12.58 -14.26 -18.37
CA SER A 465 13.82 -13.59 -18.75
C SER A 465 13.58 -12.12 -19.09
N GLU A 466 14.66 -11.36 -19.14
CA GLU A 466 14.69 -10.05 -19.76
C GLU A 466 15.10 -10.20 -21.22
N THR A 467 14.14 -10.00 -22.12
CA THR A 467 14.38 -10.14 -23.56
C THR A 467 14.35 -8.79 -24.26
N THR A 468 15.15 -8.69 -25.32
CA THR A 468 15.16 -7.51 -26.18
C THR A 468 13.78 -7.17 -26.76
N PRO A 469 12.97 -8.13 -27.28
CA PRO A 469 11.62 -7.83 -27.74
C PRO A 469 10.72 -7.23 -26.65
N GLN A 470 10.76 -7.76 -25.42
CA GLN A 470 9.98 -7.20 -24.30
C GLN A 470 10.41 -5.77 -23.95
N THR A 471 11.72 -5.48 -24.04
CA THR A 471 12.25 -4.14 -23.80
C THR A 471 11.79 -3.16 -24.87
N VAL A 472 11.80 -3.56 -26.15
CA VAL A 472 11.27 -2.74 -27.26
C VAL A 472 9.78 -2.48 -27.10
N ASP A 473 8.99 -3.52 -26.78
CA ASP A 473 7.56 -3.41 -26.53
C ASP A 473 7.26 -2.43 -25.39
N MET A 474 8.03 -2.50 -24.30
CA MET A 474 7.93 -1.55 -23.19
C MET A 474 8.25 -0.12 -23.64
N ILE A 475 9.30 0.10 -24.46
CA ILE A 475 9.68 1.44 -24.97
C ILE A 475 8.54 2.04 -25.79
N HIS A 476 7.97 1.29 -26.73
CA HIS A 476 6.87 1.77 -27.57
C HIS A 476 5.60 2.01 -26.77
N THR A 477 5.28 1.14 -25.81
CA THR A 477 4.12 1.31 -24.95
C THR A 477 4.22 2.60 -24.13
N VAL A 478 5.39 2.87 -23.55
CA VAL A 478 5.60 4.03 -22.68
C VAL A 478 5.73 5.34 -23.48
N PHE A 479 6.38 5.32 -24.64
CA PHE A 479 6.62 6.51 -25.47
C PHE A 479 5.84 6.47 -26.78
N HIS A 480 4.55 6.14 -26.68
CA HIS A 480 3.63 6.05 -27.82
C HIS A 480 3.17 7.43 -28.35
N VAL A 481 3.27 8.49 -27.54
CA VAL A 481 2.89 9.85 -27.92
C VAL A 481 3.98 10.47 -28.79
N GLU A 482 3.60 11.15 -29.87
CA GLU A 482 4.54 11.86 -30.74
C GLU A 482 5.44 12.82 -29.94
N HIS A 483 6.73 12.83 -30.24
CA HIS A 483 7.76 13.62 -29.55
C HIS A 483 8.00 13.29 -28.06
N SER A 484 7.37 12.24 -27.50
CA SER A 484 7.64 11.79 -26.12
C SER A 484 8.94 10.99 -26.00
N MET A 485 9.37 10.35 -27.09
CA MET A 485 10.56 9.49 -27.14
C MET A 485 11.82 10.24 -26.69
N PRO A 486 12.63 9.69 -25.76
CA PRO A 486 13.91 10.27 -25.40
C PRO A 486 14.89 10.26 -26.57
N ASN A 487 15.84 11.21 -26.57
CA ASN A 487 16.88 11.25 -27.59
C ASN A 487 17.95 10.18 -27.37
N ILE A 488 18.18 9.76 -26.12
CA ILE A 488 19.18 8.75 -25.75
C ILE A 488 18.57 7.77 -24.75
N ILE A 489 18.76 6.47 -24.98
CA ILE A 489 18.38 5.40 -24.06
C ILE A 489 19.62 4.62 -23.66
N PHE A 490 19.93 4.61 -22.37
CA PHE A 490 20.91 3.72 -21.77
C PHE A 490 20.24 2.41 -21.38
N TYR A 491 20.81 1.30 -21.85
CA TYR A 491 20.37 -0.05 -21.57
C TYR A 491 21.58 -0.98 -21.67
N ASP A 492 21.72 -1.93 -20.74
CA ASP A 492 22.89 -2.79 -20.57
C ASP A 492 23.17 -3.66 -21.82
N ASN A 493 22.12 -4.01 -22.57
CA ASN A 493 22.17 -4.80 -23.79
C ASN A 493 21.70 -3.99 -25.02
N ASN A 494 22.13 -2.73 -25.12
CA ASN A 494 21.86 -1.88 -26.29
C ASN A 494 22.37 -2.48 -27.61
N CYS A 495 23.42 -3.31 -27.60
CA CYS A 495 23.88 -3.99 -28.80
C CYS A 495 22.88 -5.04 -29.31
N GLY A 496 22.24 -5.78 -28.40
CA GLY A 496 21.14 -6.70 -28.71
C GLY A 496 19.90 -5.94 -29.17
N LEU A 497 19.56 -4.85 -28.48
CA LEU A 497 18.48 -3.93 -28.84
C LEU A 497 18.60 -3.43 -30.28
N TYR A 498 19.76 -2.87 -30.64
CA TYR A 498 20.02 -2.40 -31.99
C TYR A 498 19.85 -3.50 -33.05
N ARG A 499 20.42 -4.68 -32.82
CA ARG A 499 20.32 -5.81 -33.77
C ARG A 499 18.87 -6.25 -33.96
N HIS A 500 18.10 -6.31 -32.88
CA HIS A 500 16.69 -6.66 -32.93
C HIS A 500 15.89 -5.62 -33.72
N LEU A 501 16.06 -4.32 -33.45
CA LEU A 501 15.37 -3.24 -34.17
C LEU A 501 15.66 -3.29 -35.68
N VAL A 502 16.93 -3.44 -36.06
CA VAL A 502 17.32 -3.57 -37.47
C VAL A 502 16.69 -4.79 -38.13
N ALA A 503 16.72 -5.95 -37.45
CA ALA A 503 16.15 -7.19 -37.98
C ALA A 503 14.62 -7.13 -38.08
N ALA A 504 13.95 -6.44 -37.16
CA ALA A 504 12.51 -6.25 -37.13
C ALA A 504 12.02 -5.16 -38.10
N GLY A 505 12.92 -4.35 -38.68
CA GLY A 505 12.56 -3.21 -39.51
C GLY A 505 11.96 -2.04 -38.72
N ASP A 506 12.26 -1.96 -37.42
CA ASP A 506 11.81 -0.88 -36.54
C ASP A 506 12.79 0.30 -36.62
N ASP A 507 12.29 1.48 -36.98
CA ASP A 507 13.10 2.66 -37.24
C ASP A 507 13.55 3.42 -35.98
N LEU A 508 13.21 2.93 -34.78
CA LEU A 508 13.61 3.54 -33.50
C LEU A 508 15.13 3.82 -33.41
N TYR A 509 15.97 2.91 -33.92
CA TYR A 509 17.43 3.10 -33.92
C TYR A 509 17.93 4.25 -34.83
N LYS A 510 17.06 4.80 -35.68
CA LYS A 510 17.34 5.96 -36.52
C LYS A 510 17.07 7.27 -35.79
N THR A 511 16.15 7.26 -34.83
CA THR A 511 15.69 8.46 -34.13
C THR A 511 16.23 8.56 -32.70
N VAL A 512 16.71 7.45 -32.13
CA VAL A 512 17.20 7.36 -30.75
C VAL A 512 18.66 6.90 -30.71
N GLY A 513 19.47 7.57 -29.88
CA GLY A 513 20.82 7.15 -29.55
C GLY A 513 20.82 5.97 -28.57
N LEU A 514 21.47 4.87 -28.96
CA LEU A 514 21.61 3.64 -28.16
C LEU A 514 23.09 3.41 -27.78
N PRO A 515 23.67 4.21 -26.87
CA PRO A 515 25.06 4.05 -26.44
C PRO A 515 25.29 2.67 -25.79
N VAL A 516 26.37 2.00 -26.17
CA VAL A 516 26.78 0.74 -25.54
C VAL A 516 27.68 1.08 -24.36
N ASP A 517 27.38 0.50 -23.20
CA ASP A 517 28.20 0.65 -22.00
C ASP A 517 29.64 0.14 -22.22
N VAL A 518 30.61 0.84 -21.64
CA VAL A 518 32.04 0.55 -21.79
C VAL A 518 32.39 -0.80 -21.17
N PHE A 519 31.77 -1.20 -20.07
CA PHE A 519 32.00 -2.51 -19.47
C PHE A 519 31.39 -3.62 -20.31
N HIS A 520 30.15 -3.45 -20.79
CA HIS A 520 29.57 -4.39 -21.77
C HIS A 520 30.47 -4.52 -23.01
N TRP A 521 30.99 -3.39 -23.51
CA TRP A 521 31.91 -3.34 -24.64
C TRP A 521 33.18 -4.15 -24.41
N GLN A 522 33.85 -3.95 -23.27
CA GLN A 522 35.09 -4.63 -22.92
C GLN A 522 34.89 -6.13 -22.64
N CYS A 523 33.77 -6.50 -22.00
CA CYS A 523 33.56 -7.88 -21.52
C CYS A 523 32.90 -8.81 -22.54
N LYS A 524 32.09 -8.29 -23.49
CA LYS A 524 31.26 -9.12 -24.39
C LYS A 524 31.65 -9.06 -25.87
N HIS A 525 32.63 -8.23 -26.24
CA HIS A 525 33.13 -8.14 -27.62
C HIS A 525 34.63 -8.43 -27.70
N THR A 526 35.02 -9.43 -28.49
CA THR A 526 36.42 -9.69 -28.86
C THR A 526 36.90 -8.67 -29.89
N SER A 527 38.14 -8.20 -29.74
CA SER A 527 38.78 -7.08 -30.47
C SER A 527 38.80 -7.19 -32.01
N GLY A 528 38.29 -8.27 -32.60
CA GLY A 528 38.38 -8.57 -34.04
C GLY A 528 37.13 -8.25 -34.90
N LYS A 529 35.97 -7.94 -34.33
CA LYS A 529 34.74 -7.60 -35.11
C LYS A 529 34.54 -6.09 -35.21
N PHE A 530 35.58 -5.39 -35.65
CA PHE A 530 35.79 -3.96 -35.39
C PHE A 530 35.35 -2.99 -36.52
N LYS A 531 34.37 -3.32 -37.39
CA LYS A 531 34.03 -2.40 -38.51
C LYS A 531 32.56 -1.97 -38.67
N THR A 532 31.63 -2.46 -37.86
CA THR A 532 30.19 -2.19 -38.09
C THR A 532 29.40 -1.64 -36.91
N TYR A 533 29.96 -1.65 -35.68
CA TYR A 533 29.26 -1.12 -34.49
C TYR A 533 29.69 0.30 -34.11
N LEU A 534 30.78 0.81 -34.69
CA LEU A 534 31.25 2.19 -34.55
C LEU A 534 30.82 3.12 -35.71
N THR A 535 29.93 2.66 -36.61
CA THR A 535 29.48 3.43 -37.78
C THR A 535 28.33 4.41 -37.49
N ARG A 536 27.96 4.61 -36.22
CA ARG A 536 27.14 5.76 -35.81
C ARG A 536 27.65 6.48 -34.56
N LEU A 537 28.97 6.41 -34.32
CA LEU A 537 29.63 7.57 -33.70
C LEU A 537 29.43 8.82 -34.57
N SER A 538 29.15 8.69 -35.87
CA SER A 538 28.65 9.79 -36.69
C SER A 538 27.24 10.22 -36.32
N LEU A 539 26.31 9.37 -35.86
CA LEU A 539 24.99 9.84 -35.43
C LEU A 539 25.05 10.49 -34.05
N LEU A 540 25.85 9.94 -33.13
CA LEU A 540 26.13 10.59 -31.85
C LEU A 540 26.93 11.88 -32.08
N ASN A 541 27.93 11.88 -32.96
CA ASN A 541 28.62 13.09 -33.38
C ASN A 541 27.75 13.99 -34.24
N ASP A 542 26.73 13.55 -34.96
CA ASP A 542 25.84 14.42 -35.74
C ASP A 542 24.84 15.07 -34.79
N ILE A 543 24.27 14.32 -33.85
CA ILE A 543 23.50 14.82 -32.69
C ILE A 543 24.35 15.76 -31.82
N LEU A 544 25.66 15.50 -31.69
CA LEU A 544 26.65 16.30 -30.94
C LEU A 544 27.50 17.24 -31.82
N SER A 545 27.23 17.40 -33.12
CA SER A 545 27.98 18.30 -34.03
C SER A 545 27.06 19.26 -34.78
N THR A 546 25.76 18.94 -34.88
CA THR A 546 24.75 19.98 -35.00
C THR A 546 24.73 20.87 -33.75
N ASN A 547 25.15 20.34 -32.60
CA ASN A 547 25.43 21.03 -31.34
C ASN A 547 26.93 21.02 -31.05
N LYS A 548 27.71 22.01 -31.52
CA LYS A 548 29.17 22.09 -31.27
C LYS A 548 29.51 22.09 -29.77
N LEU A 549 29.72 20.91 -29.20
CA LEU A 549 30.38 20.72 -27.91
C LEU A 549 31.84 20.33 -28.21
N THR A 550 32.74 21.28 -27.97
CA THR A 550 34.18 21.01 -27.93
C THR A 550 34.48 19.96 -26.86
N LYS A 551 35.20 18.89 -27.28
CA LYS A 551 35.84 17.88 -26.41
C LYS A 551 36.35 18.52 -25.11
N PRO A 552 36.06 17.93 -23.93
CA PRO A 552 36.89 16.80 -23.48
C PRO A 552 36.13 15.70 -22.70
N ALA A 553 36.84 14.59 -22.50
CA ALA A 553 36.55 13.48 -21.58
C ALA A 553 35.32 12.61 -21.89
N ILE A 554 35.50 11.67 -22.83
CA ILE A 554 34.84 10.37 -22.76
C ILE A 554 35.83 9.41 -22.10
N VAL A 555 35.73 9.32 -20.78
CA VAL A 555 36.12 8.14 -19.99
C VAL A 555 34.98 7.97 -19.01
N ALA A 556 34.23 6.88 -19.18
CA ALA A 556 33.52 6.25 -18.07
C ALA A 556 34.49 5.24 -17.47
#